data_AF-A0A3A6TTK8-F1
#
_entry.id   AF-A0A3A6TTK8-F1
#
_cell.length_a   1.000
_cell.length_b   1.000
_cell.length_c   1.000
_cell.angle_alpha   90.00
_cell.angle_beta   90.00
_cell.angle_gamma   90.00
#
_symmetry.space_group_name_H-M   'P 1'
#
loop_
_entity.id
_entity.type
_entity.pdbx_description
1 polymer ?
#
loop_
_entity_poly.entity_id
_entity_poly.type
_entity_poly.pdbx_seq_one_letter_code
_entity_poly.pdbx_strand_id
1 'polypeptide(L)'
;MKSKAPVVIGVVFTIYVIFVAITMMFYEPKIEDMDWEDRQSFNQQNLTHLNLGQHIDSIRARFGAADFSEAKHSNGKPMHVLFYRTHKGKSDGKTTKDECTPLLFIDNKLVAWGTDTYQQYIESEITL
;
A
#
# COMPACT_ATOMS: atom_id res chain seq x y z
N MET A 1 23.84 -36.73 -41.36
CA MET A 1 24.28 -35.96 -40.17
C MET A 1 23.15 -35.92 -39.17
N LYS A 2 23.32 -36.38 -37.92
CA LYS A 2 22.28 -36.27 -36.88
C LYS A 2 22.24 -34.82 -36.39
N SER A 3 21.09 -34.15 -36.50
CA SER A 3 20.93 -32.75 -36.06
C SER A 3 21.00 -32.68 -34.53
N LYS A 4 21.82 -31.75 -34.02
CA LYS A 4 21.92 -31.47 -32.57
C LYS A 4 20.78 -30.57 -32.07
N ALA A 5 19.94 -30.05 -32.97
CA ALA A 5 18.90 -29.09 -32.65
C ALA A 5 17.91 -29.56 -31.57
N PRO A 6 17.40 -30.81 -31.57
CA PRO A 6 16.46 -31.26 -30.53
C PRO A 6 17.07 -31.25 -29.11
N VAL A 7 18.36 -31.59 -29.00
CA VAL A 7 19.08 -31.59 -27.72
C VAL A 7 19.25 -30.16 -27.21
N VAL A 8 19.62 -29.24 -28.10
CA VAL A 8 19.77 -27.82 -27.74
C VAL A 8 18.44 -27.22 -27.29
N ILE A 9 17.34 -27.50 -28.01
CA ILE A 9 16.00 -27.06 -27.63
C ILE A 9 15.60 -27.62 -26.26
N GLY A 10 15.84 -28.91 -26.02
CA GLY A 10 15.56 -29.54 -24.73
C GLY A 10 16.31 -28.88 -23.57
N VAL A 11 17.60 -28.61 -23.75
CA VAL A 11 18.43 -27.94 -22.72
C VAL A 11 17.92 -26.53 -22.42
N VAL A 12 17.62 -25.75 -23.46
CA VAL A 12 17.08 -24.38 -23.28
C VAL A 12 15.74 -24.41 -22.55
N PHE A 13 14.86 -25.33 -22.90
CA PHE A 13 13.57 -25.49 -22.22
C PHE A 13 13.76 -25.86 -20.74
N THR A 14 14.66 -26.81 -20.43
CA THR A 14 14.96 -27.17 -19.04
C THR A 14 15.51 -25.99 -18.24
N ILE A 15 16.42 -25.20 -18.82
CA ILE A 15 16.95 -23.99 -18.18
C ILE A 15 15.83 -22.97 -17.92
N TYR A 16 14.92 -22.76 -18.87
CA TYR A 16 13.78 -21.86 -18.70
C TYR A 16 12.85 -22.30 -17.58
N VAL A 17 12.52 -23.59 -17.49
CA VAL A 17 11.68 -24.13 -16.40
C VAL A 17 12.34 -23.95 -15.04
N ILE A 18 13.65 -24.21 -14.92
CA ILE A 18 14.41 -23.98 -13.69
C ILE A 18 14.38 -22.49 -13.32
N PHE A 19 14.59 -21.59 -14.28
CA PHE A 19 14.52 -20.16 -14.06
C PHE A 19 13.14 -19.73 -13.54
N VAL A 20 12.05 -20.17 -14.17
CA VAL A 20 10.68 -19.86 -13.72
C VAL A 20 10.44 -20.41 -12.31
N ALA A 21 10.83 -21.65 -12.03
CA ALA A 21 10.69 -22.23 -10.69
C ALA A 21 11.45 -21.41 -9.62
N ILE A 22 12.68 -20.97 -9.92
CA ILE A 22 13.45 -20.08 -9.04
C ILE A 22 12.68 -18.77 -8.84
N THR A 23 12.23 -18.11 -9.91
CA THR A 23 11.48 -16.84 -9.77
C THR A 23 10.22 -16.99 -8.91
N MET A 24 9.45 -18.07 -9.08
CA MET A 24 8.26 -18.31 -8.26
C MET A 24 8.58 -18.60 -6.78
N MET A 25 9.75 -19.18 -6.48
CA MET A 25 10.17 -19.41 -5.09
C MET A 25 10.69 -18.15 -4.39
N PHE A 26 11.26 -17.19 -5.13
CA PHE A 26 11.93 -16.02 -4.55
C PHE A 26 11.19 -14.68 -4.77
N TYR A 27 10.15 -14.63 -5.59
CA TYR A 27 9.38 -13.42 -5.83
C TYR A 27 8.29 -13.23 -4.76
N GLU A 28 8.43 -12.19 -3.94
CA GLU A 28 7.38 -11.74 -3.02
C GLU A 28 6.56 -10.63 -3.70
N PRO A 29 5.26 -10.83 -4.00
CA PRO A 29 4.44 -9.79 -4.60
C PRO A 29 4.29 -8.62 -3.62
N LYS A 30 4.59 -7.41 -4.09
CA LYS A 30 4.39 -6.19 -3.29
C LYS A 30 2.98 -5.66 -3.47
N ILE A 31 2.45 -5.01 -2.43
CA ILE A 31 1.14 -4.32 -2.49
C ILE A 31 1.15 -3.23 -3.58
N GLU A 32 2.32 -2.62 -3.83
CA GLU A 32 2.53 -1.60 -4.87
C GLU A 32 2.38 -2.15 -6.29
N ASP A 33 2.57 -3.45 -6.50
CA ASP A 33 2.45 -4.12 -7.80
C ASP A 33 1.01 -4.61 -8.08
N MET A 34 0.10 -4.48 -7.11
CA MET A 34 -1.30 -4.88 -7.26
C MET A 34 -2.02 -3.95 -8.23
N ASP A 35 -2.93 -4.49 -9.04
CA ASP A 35 -3.86 -3.65 -9.80
C ASP A 35 -4.71 -2.78 -8.86
N TRP A 36 -5.14 -1.62 -9.35
CA TRP A 36 -5.82 -0.64 -8.52
C TRP A 36 -7.13 -1.17 -7.92
N GLU A 37 -7.85 -2.06 -8.60
CA GLU A 37 -9.09 -2.67 -8.08
C GLU A 37 -8.79 -3.60 -6.90
N ASP A 38 -7.76 -4.44 -7.04
CA ASP A 38 -7.32 -5.37 -6.01
C ASP A 38 -6.76 -4.64 -4.80
N ARG A 39 -5.92 -3.61 -5.02
CA ARG A 39 -5.35 -2.78 -3.94
C ARG A 39 -6.45 -2.04 -3.18
N GLN A 40 -7.48 -1.54 -3.87
CA GLN A 40 -8.62 -0.90 -3.24
C GLN A 40 -9.40 -1.87 -2.33
N SER A 41 -9.73 -3.05 -2.84
CA SER A 41 -10.41 -4.11 -2.07
C SER A 41 -9.56 -4.55 -0.87
N PHE A 42 -8.26 -4.74 -1.07
CA PHE A 42 -7.29 -5.09 -0.03
C PHE A 42 -7.24 -4.03 1.08
N ASN A 43 -7.14 -2.75 0.74
CA ASN A 43 -7.15 -1.67 1.71
C ASN A 43 -8.47 -1.62 2.48
N GLN A 44 -9.61 -1.75 1.79
CA GLN A 44 -10.93 -1.75 2.41
C GLN A 44 -11.09 -2.88 3.43
N GLN A 45 -10.58 -4.08 3.13
CA GLN A 45 -10.59 -5.20 4.08
C GLN A 45 -9.67 -4.92 5.27
N ASN A 46 -8.46 -4.41 5.04
CA ASN A 46 -7.52 -4.11 6.12
C ASN A 46 -7.99 -3.01 7.07
N LEU A 47 -8.82 -2.06 6.61
CA LEU A 47 -9.46 -1.06 7.49
C LEU A 47 -10.26 -1.73 8.62
N THR A 48 -10.88 -2.88 8.37
CA THR A 48 -11.68 -3.61 9.38
C THR A 48 -10.84 -4.22 10.50
N HIS A 49 -9.52 -4.28 10.31
CA HIS A 49 -8.55 -4.84 11.26
C HIS A 49 -7.74 -3.77 11.99
N LEU A 50 -8.04 -2.49 11.76
CA LEU A 50 -7.40 -1.38 12.46
C LEU A 50 -7.83 -1.33 13.91
N ASN A 51 -6.86 -0.97 14.76
CA ASN A 51 -7.09 -0.69 16.17
C ASN A 51 -6.40 0.60 16.54
N LEU A 52 -7.07 1.42 17.36
CA LEU A 52 -6.46 2.61 17.94
C LEU A 52 -5.19 2.25 18.70
N GLY A 53 -4.19 3.12 18.65
CA GLY A 53 -2.89 2.94 19.27
C GLY A 53 -1.87 2.15 18.45
N GLN A 54 -2.26 1.56 17.30
CA GLN A 54 -1.31 0.90 16.40
C GLN A 54 -0.21 1.87 15.93
N HIS A 55 1.02 1.40 15.89
CA HIS A 55 2.15 2.20 15.41
C HIS A 55 2.06 2.40 13.89
N ILE A 56 2.43 3.59 13.41
CA ILE A 56 2.39 3.95 11.98
C ILE A 56 3.16 2.97 11.09
N ASP A 57 4.28 2.43 11.57
CA ASP A 57 5.06 1.45 10.80
C ASP A 57 4.35 0.09 10.68
N SER A 58 3.57 -0.31 11.68
CA SER A 58 2.74 -1.52 11.56
C SER A 58 1.61 -1.32 10.53
N ILE A 59 1.11 -0.09 10.38
CA ILE A 59 0.14 0.23 9.34
C ILE A 59 0.81 0.20 7.97
N ARG A 60 1.97 0.85 7.81
CA ARG A 60 2.72 0.84 6.54
C ARG A 60 3.14 -0.57 6.12
N ALA A 61 3.53 -1.43 7.06
CA ALA A 61 3.86 -2.82 6.76
C ALA A 61 2.65 -3.62 6.26
N ARG A 62 1.44 -3.29 6.71
CA ARG A 62 0.20 -3.98 6.33
C ARG A 62 -0.44 -3.43 5.06
N PHE A 63 -0.48 -2.11 4.91
CA PHE A 63 -1.16 -1.42 3.81
C PHE A 63 -0.21 -1.04 2.65
N GLY A 64 1.11 -1.15 2.85
CA GLY A 64 2.11 -0.63 1.93
C GLY A 64 2.23 0.89 1.99
N ALA A 65 2.82 1.46 0.94
CA ALA A 65 2.90 2.91 0.77
C ALA A 65 1.50 3.53 0.69
N ALA A 66 1.34 4.69 1.35
CA ALA A 66 0.13 5.49 1.23
C ALA A 66 0.10 6.22 -0.11
N ASP A 67 -1.09 6.46 -0.66
CA ASP A 67 -1.26 7.21 -1.92
C ASP A 67 -0.94 8.70 -1.71
N PHE A 68 -1.26 9.22 -0.51
CA PHE A 68 -0.86 10.55 -0.07
C PHE A 68 -0.43 10.52 1.39
N SER A 69 0.38 11.50 1.80
CA SER A 69 0.73 11.71 3.20
C SER A 69 0.92 13.19 3.49
N GLU A 70 0.50 13.62 4.67
CA GLU A 70 0.79 14.95 5.21
C GLU A 70 1.22 14.86 6.67
N ALA A 71 1.91 15.90 7.15
CA ALA A 71 2.35 15.97 8.53
C ALA A 71 2.45 17.42 9.02
N LYS A 72 2.21 17.63 10.32
CA LYS A 72 2.44 18.89 11.02
C LYS A 72 2.68 18.65 12.50
N HIS A 73 3.16 19.66 13.21
CA HIS A 73 3.17 19.65 14.67
C HIS A 73 1.92 20.37 15.18
N SER A 74 1.26 19.78 16.18
CA SER A 74 0.13 20.38 16.88
C SER A 74 0.28 20.15 18.37
N ASN A 75 0.20 21.21 19.16
CA ASN A 75 0.39 21.18 20.61
C ASN A 75 1.69 20.46 21.02
N GLY A 76 2.78 20.72 20.28
CA GLY A 76 4.09 20.11 20.51
C GLY A 76 4.21 18.63 20.13
N LYS A 77 3.20 18.04 19.48
CA LYS A 77 3.20 16.64 19.07
C LYS A 77 3.23 16.49 17.54
N PRO A 78 4.02 15.55 16.99
CA PRO A 78 3.96 15.23 15.57
C PRO A 78 2.62 14.57 15.24
N MET A 79 1.95 15.12 14.23
CA MET A 79 0.76 14.56 13.61
C MET A 79 1.08 14.14 12.19
N HIS A 80 0.64 12.95 11.80
CA HIS A 80 0.70 12.46 10.43
C HIS A 80 -0.67 12.04 9.97
N VAL A 81 -1.03 12.31 8.72
CA VAL A 81 -2.19 11.70 8.08
C VAL A 81 -1.75 10.94 6.84
N LEU A 82 -2.12 9.67 6.77
CA LEU A 82 -1.88 8.80 5.62
C LEU A 82 -3.19 8.54 4.91
N PHE A 83 -3.18 8.59 3.58
CA PHE A 83 -4.36 8.35 2.75
C PHE A 83 -4.16 7.07 1.95
N TYR A 84 -5.10 6.14 2.10
CA TYR A 84 -5.13 4.88 1.34
C TYR A 84 -6.39 4.83 0.49
N ARG A 85 -6.26 4.54 -0.80
CA ARG A 85 -7.40 4.34 -1.71
C ARG A 85 -8.25 3.17 -1.22
N THR A 86 -9.53 3.40 -0.98
CA THR A 86 -10.45 2.40 -0.37
C THR A 86 -11.79 2.32 -1.09
N HIS A 87 -12.06 3.23 -2.02
CA HIS A 87 -13.30 3.25 -2.78
C HIS A 87 -13.09 3.93 -4.14
N LYS A 88 -14.04 3.71 -5.04
CA LYS A 88 -14.03 4.29 -6.38
C LYS A 88 -14.76 5.63 -6.36
N GLY A 89 -14.09 6.68 -6.80
CA GLY A 89 -14.71 7.96 -7.14
C GLY A 89 -14.87 8.07 -8.64
N LYS A 90 -13.82 8.51 -9.34
CA LYS A 90 -13.85 8.74 -10.79
C LYS A 90 -13.08 7.67 -11.54
N SER A 91 -13.57 7.29 -12.71
CA SER A 91 -12.92 6.30 -13.58
C SER A 91 -12.01 6.98 -14.60
N ASP A 92 -11.15 7.91 -14.16
CA ASP A 92 -10.24 8.70 -15.01
C ASP A 92 -8.77 8.24 -14.90
N GLY A 93 -8.51 7.18 -14.13
CA GLY A 93 -7.19 6.59 -13.95
C GLY A 93 -6.27 7.39 -13.02
N LYS A 94 -6.80 8.37 -12.28
CA LYS A 94 -6.04 9.13 -11.29
C LYS A 94 -6.65 8.95 -9.91
N THR A 95 -5.82 8.60 -8.93
CA THR A 95 -6.25 8.59 -7.53
C THR A 95 -6.35 10.01 -7.00
N THR A 96 -7.47 10.33 -6.35
CA THR A 96 -7.67 11.60 -5.64
C THR A 96 -7.95 11.35 -4.15
N LYS A 97 -7.76 12.36 -3.30
CA LYS A 97 -7.93 12.21 -1.85
C LYS A 97 -9.36 11.86 -1.44
N ASP A 98 -10.35 12.27 -2.21
CA ASP A 98 -11.75 11.91 -2.00
C ASP A 98 -12.06 10.44 -2.27
N GLU A 99 -11.14 9.68 -2.90
CA GLU A 99 -11.23 8.23 -3.08
C GLU A 99 -10.49 7.44 -1.97
N CYS A 100 -9.93 8.16 -0.99
CA CYS A 100 -9.08 7.60 0.04
C CYS A 100 -9.74 7.67 1.41
N THR A 101 -9.39 6.73 2.29
CA THR A 101 -9.66 6.86 3.73
C THR A 101 -8.42 7.43 4.42
N PRO A 102 -8.55 8.58 5.12
CA PRO A 102 -7.47 9.13 5.93
C PRO A 102 -7.33 8.34 7.24
N LEU A 103 -6.09 8.08 7.63
CA LEU A 103 -5.68 7.54 8.93
C LEU A 103 -4.81 8.60 9.61
N LEU A 104 -5.26 9.07 10.77
CA LEU A 104 -4.58 10.09 11.56
C LEU A 104 -3.74 9.46 12.66
N PHE A 105 -2.51 9.92 12.78
CA PHE A 105 -1.55 9.51 13.77
C PHE A 105 -1.09 10.70 14.60
N ILE A 106 -0.96 10.51 15.90
CA ILE A 106 -0.34 11.46 16.85
C ILE A 106 0.71 10.69 17.64
N ASP A 107 1.93 11.22 17.78
CA ASP A 107 3.05 10.52 18.42
C ASP A 107 3.24 9.10 17.84
N ASN A 108 3.17 8.99 16.50
CA ASN A 108 3.25 7.76 15.70
C ASN A 108 2.17 6.70 15.99
N LYS A 109 1.11 7.02 16.73
CA LYS A 109 0.02 6.09 17.06
C LYS A 109 -1.26 6.46 16.32
N LEU A 110 -1.95 5.47 15.77
CA LEU A 110 -3.26 5.64 15.13
C LEU A 110 -4.28 6.15 16.15
N VAL A 111 -4.85 7.34 15.92
CA VAL A 111 -5.83 7.97 16.82
C VAL A 111 -7.22 8.10 16.19
N ALA A 112 -7.31 8.10 14.86
CA ALA A 112 -8.57 8.17 14.14
C ALA A 112 -8.40 7.66 12.69
N TRP A 113 -9.49 7.20 12.08
CA TRP A 113 -9.59 6.96 10.64
C TRP A 113 -11.04 7.10 10.17
N GLY A 114 -11.26 7.39 8.89
CA GLY A 114 -12.60 7.57 8.31
C GLY A 114 -12.89 9.01 7.89
N THR A 115 -14.12 9.27 7.44
CA THR A 115 -14.53 10.48 6.70
C THR A 115 -14.12 11.80 7.39
N ASP A 116 -14.35 11.93 8.70
CA ASP A 116 -14.12 13.19 9.42
C ASP A 116 -12.66 13.38 9.87
N THR A 117 -11.81 12.36 9.68
CA THR A 117 -10.46 12.33 10.24
C THR A 117 -9.55 13.38 9.62
N TYR A 118 -9.70 13.66 8.32
CA TYR A 118 -8.89 14.69 7.67
C TYR A 118 -9.31 16.10 8.14
N GLN A 119 -10.59 16.33 8.40
CA GLN A 119 -11.05 17.61 8.94
C GLN A 119 -10.47 17.85 10.34
N GLN A 120 -10.45 16.83 11.20
CA GLN A 120 -9.79 16.89 12.51
C GLN A 120 -8.29 17.20 12.39
N TYR A 121 -7.61 16.64 11.38
CA TYR A 121 -6.23 16.99 11.09
C TYR A 121 -6.13 18.48 10.72
N ILE A 122 -6.94 19.01 9.82
CA ILE A 122 -6.87 20.42 9.39
C ILE A 122 -7.14 21.38 10.54
N GLU A 123 -8.16 21.11 11.35
CA GLU A 123 -8.60 21.96 12.46
C GLU A 123 -7.62 22.01 13.64
N SER A 124 -6.68 21.06 13.73
CA SER A 124 -5.70 21.10 14.83
C SER A 124 -4.75 22.28 14.69
N GLU A 125 -4.52 23.00 15.79
CA GLU A 125 -3.68 24.19 15.79
C GLU A 125 -2.22 23.85 15.49
N ILE A 126 -1.55 24.65 14.66
CA ILE A 126 -0.10 24.53 14.46
C ILE A 126 0.58 25.25 15.62
N THR A 127 1.46 24.56 16.33
CA THR A 127 2.37 25.19 17.29
C THR A 127 3.69 25.45 16.58
N LEU A 128 4.07 26.73 16.50
CA LEU A 128 5.36 27.19 15.97
C LEU A 128 6.42 27.23 17.06
#